data_AF-A0AAU7UGR3-F1
#
_entry.id   AF-A0AAU7UGR3-F1
#
_cell.length_a   1.000
_cell.length_b   1.000
_cell.length_c   1.000
_cell.angle_alpha   90.00
_cell.angle_beta   90.00
_cell.angle_gamma   90.00
#
_symmetry.space_group_name_H-M   'P 1'
#
loop_
_entity.id
_entity.type
_entity.pdbx_description
1 polymer ?
#
loop_
_entity_poly.entity_id
_entity_poly.type
_entity_poly.pdbx_seq_one_letter_code
_entity_poly.pdbx_strand_id
1 'polypeptide(L)'
;MFQTIRTQEGQAKAAQLRSTATPAGRGLLARLLAITVLPVMAVGLFVALLLGAQRMSALRAVDDSLAGTVARILATTLDVSDLSQVAAQLQAAVTAENVAFVDVRPAGDSLRFFRSKSPETDWALRAAYDAAEAADPGDHRFVFDDRRAELYRQAAQQVQDPAVRERLNRVAAAMTPGERVYQVVRVGVYENRQGQRLVRLPGDAAPAGPLIFELGVGVNNAVIERLLGRQQWLVVGACLLAALLAAGLAWRATGRIVRPIVQLTRAADRLSLGELGEPVSLALAGRSITELSELAQALDRLRTSLALAMSRLRPHPGALKSGPVPPGGRRDP
;
A
#
# COMPACT_ATOMS: atom_id res chain seq x y z
N MET A 1 44.81 -17.56 59.66
CA MET A 1 43.66 -18.12 58.93
C MET A 1 42.34 -17.36 59.17
N PHE A 2 42.37 -16.07 59.55
CA PHE A 2 41.16 -15.27 59.85
C PHE A 2 41.08 -13.93 59.09
N GLN A 3 42.02 -13.63 58.18
CA GLN A 3 42.04 -12.37 57.42
C GLN A 3 41.48 -12.47 55.99
N THR A 4 41.16 -13.67 55.51
CA THR A 4 40.78 -13.87 54.09
C THR A 4 39.25 -13.85 53.85
N ILE A 5 38.43 -13.80 54.89
CA ILE A 5 36.96 -13.91 54.76
C ILE A 5 36.26 -12.54 54.61
N ARG A 6 36.83 -11.44 55.15
CA ARG A 6 36.20 -10.10 55.06
C ARG A 6 36.23 -9.47 53.66
N THR A 7 37.08 -9.95 52.76
CA THR A 7 37.25 -9.33 51.44
C THR A 7 36.23 -9.82 50.41
N GLN A 8 35.58 -10.98 50.63
CA GLN A 8 34.57 -11.50 49.70
C GLN A 8 33.16 -10.93 49.93
N GLU A 9 32.79 -10.60 51.17
CA GLU A 9 31.48 -9.98 51.46
C GLU A 9 31.35 -8.58 50.86
N GLY A 10 32.45 -7.82 50.78
CA GLY A 10 32.46 -6.49 50.15
C GLY A 10 32.26 -6.55 48.63
N GLN A 11 32.76 -7.59 47.96
CA GLN A 11 32.64 -7.74 46.50
C GLN A 11 31.28 -8.29 46.08
N ALA A 12 30.68 -9.20 46.87
CA ALA A 12 29.33 -9.70 46.61
C ALA A 12 28.27 -8.59 46.72
N LYS A 13 28.42 -7.69 47.70
CA LYS A 13 27.50 -6.56 47.90
C LYS A 13 27.65 -5.46 46.83
N ALA A 14 28.88 -5.26 46.31
CA ALA A 14 29.13 -4.35 45.20
C ALA A 14 28.64 -4.88 43.84
N ALA A 15 28.60 -6.21 43.65
CA ALA A 15 28.05 -6.83 42.45
C ALA A 15 26.51 -6.81 42.44
N GLN A 16 25.85 -7.00 43.58
CA GLN A 16 24.39 -6.95 43.69
C GLN A 16 23.80 -5.55 43.43
N LEU A 17 24.51 -4.48 43.83
CA LEU A 17 24.07 -3.10 43.60
C LEU A 17 24.21 -2.63 42.13
N ARG A 18 24.87 -3.39 41.26
CA ARG A 18 24.98 -3.08 39.83
C ARG A 18 23.88 -3.72 38.96
N SER A 19 23.04 -4.61 39.50
CA SER A 19 22.09 -5.40 38.69
C SER A 19 20.67 -4.84 38.56
N THR A 20 20.33 -3.73 39.24
CA THR A 20 18.95 -3.17 39.24
C THR A 20 18.76 -1.95 38.34
N ALA A 21 19.73 -1.61 37.49
CA ALA A 21 19.55 -0.60 36.45
C ALA A 21 18.76 -1.17 35.26
N THR A 22 17.46 -1.40 35.47
CA THR A 22 16.52 -1.74 34.40
C THR A 22 16.53 -0.60 33.37
N PRO A 23 16.73 -0.86 32.06
CA PRO A 23 16.79 0.17 31.04
C PRO A 23 15.38 0.73 30.73
N ALA A 24 14.83 1.53 31.64
CA ALA A 24 13.50 2.15 31.56
C ALA A 24 13.36 3.20 30.43
N GLY A 25 14.44 3.54 29.73
CA GLY A 25 14.44 4.61 28.71
C GLY A 25 13.91 4.21 27.33
N ARG A 26 13.91 2.91 26.96
CA ARG A 26 13.50 2.48 25.61
C ARG A 26 11.98 2.33 25.43
N GLY A 27 11.23 2.13 26.52
CA GLY A 27 9.78 1.85 26.46
C GLY A 27 8.91 3.07 26.12
N LEU A 28 9.27 4.27 26.57
CA LEU A 28 8.47 5.48 26.35
C LEU A 28 8.53 5.97 24.90
N LEU A 29 9.72 5.91 24.29
CA LEU A 29 9.93 6.20 22.86
C LEU A 29 9.19 5.20 21.96
N ALA A 30 9.25 3.91 22.30
CA ALA A 30 8.51 2.87 21.58
C ALA A 30 6.98 3.06 21.71
N ARG A 31 6.48 3.43 22.90
CA ARG A 31 5.05 3.72 23.11
C ARG A 31 4.58 4.96 22.36
N LEU A 32 5.37 6.04 22.34
CA LEU A 32 5.02 7.26 21.59
C LEU A 32 5.04 7.04 20.07
N LEU A 33 6.00 6.25 19.56
CA LEU A 33 6.01 5.82 18.16
C LEU A 33 4.82 4.92 17.84
N ALA A 34 4.49 3.98 18.72
CA ALA A 34 3.32 3.11 18.53
C ALA A 34 2.01 3.90 18.48
N ILE A 35 1.83 4.93 19.31
CA ILE A 35 0.60 5.73 19.37
C ILE A 35 0.41 6.60 18.11
N THR A 36 1.51 7.07 17.50
CA THR A 36 1.44 7.99 16.34
C THR A 36 1.49 7.26 15.00
N VAL A 37 2.31 6.21 14.88
CA VAL A 37 2.53 5.51 13.62
C VAL A 37 1.42 4.50 13.33
N LEU A 38 0.91 3.82 14.36
CA LEU A 38 -0.10 2.77 14.20
C LEU A 38 -1.43 3.27 13.59
N PRO A 39 -2.03 4.40 14.01
CA PRO A 39 -3.26 4.89 13.39
C PRO A 39 -3.06 5.36 11.95
N VAL A 40 -1.91 5.98 11.62
CA VAL A 40 -1.61 6.39 10.24
C VAL A 40 -1.46 5.17 9.33
N MET A 41 -0.75 4.13 9.80
CA MET A 41 -0.63 2.86 9.09
C MET A 41 -1.97 2.15 8.95
N ALA A 42 -2.80 2.14 9.99
CA ALA A 42 -4.12 1.53 9.97
C ALA A 42 -5.06 2.23 8.97
N VAL A 43 -5.09 3.57 8.96
CA VAL A 43 -5.87 4.34 7.98
C VAL A 43 -5.34 4.13 6.57
N GLY A 44 -4.02 4.15 6.37
CA GLY A 44 -3.41 3.88 5.06
C GLY A 44 -3.73 2.48 4.54
N LEU A 45 -3.63 1.46 5.39
CA LEU A 45 -3.99 0.08 5.05
C LEU A 45 -5.49 -0.05 4.76
N PHE A 46 -6.34 0.58 5.57
CA PHE A 46 -7.78 0.57 5.38
C PHE A 46 -8.17 1.23 4.05
N VAL A 47 -7.60 2.39 3.73
CA VAL A 47 -7.78 3.06 2.44
C VAL A 47 -7.28 2.17 1.30
N ALA A 48 -6.12 1.54 1.42
CA ALA A 48 -5.60 0.65 0.38
C ALA A 48 -6.50 -0.57 0.15
N LEU A 49 -7.02 -1.18 1.23
CA LEU A 49 -7.97 -2.29 1.17
C LEU A 49 -9.31 -1.85 0.56
N LEU A 50 -9.82 -0.67 0.94
CA LEU A 50 -11.06 -0.13 0.43
C LEU A 50 -10.96 0.16 -1.08
N LEU A 51 -9.86 0.79 -1.52
CA LEU A 51 -9.58 0.99 -2.94
C LEU A 51 -9.41 -0.34 -3.68
N GLY A 52 -8.76 -1.33 -3.07
CA GLY A 52 -8.62 -2.67 -3.63
C GLY A 52 -9.98 -3.36 -3.83
N ALA A 53 -10.87 -3.28 -2.84
CA ALA A 53 -12.21 -3.83 -2.92
C ALA A 53 -13.06 -3.07 -3.97
N GLN A 54 -13.03 -1.74 -3.95
CA GLN A 54 -13.76 -0.89 -4.89
C GLN A 54 -13.28 -1.12 -6.34
N ARG A 55 -11.98 -1.37 -6.56
CA ARG A 55 -11.41 -1.71 -7.86
C ARG A 55 -12.04 -2.98 -8.43
N MET A 56 -12.19 -4.01 -7.60
CA MET A 56 -12.71 -5.30 -8.05
C MET A 56 -14.18 -5.21 -8.47
N SER A 57 -14.98 -4.39 -7.77
CA SER A 57 -16.36 -4.10 -8.19
C SER A 57 -16.42 -3.16 -9.40
N ALA A 58 -15.56 -2.14 -9.48
CA ALA A 58 -15.57 -1.17 -10.57
C ALA A 58 -15.11 -1.78 -11.89
N LEU A 59 -14.09 -2.65 -11.86
CA LEU A 59 -13.66 -3.42 -13.03
C LEU A 59 -14.82 -4.26 -13.57
N ARG A 60 -15.44 -5.08 -12.71
CA ARG A 60 -16.61 -5.89 -13.11
C ARG A 60 -17.72 -5.03 -13.73
N ALA A 61 -18.06 -3.92 -13.10
CA ALA A 61 -19.12 -3.04 -13.58
C ALA A 61 -18.80 -2.32 -14.91
N VAL A 62 -17.56 -1.83 -15.07
CA VAL A 62 -17.13 -1.17 -16.32
C VAL A 62 -17.06 -2.18 -17.46
N ASP A 63 -16.55 -3.38 -17.16
CA ASP A 63 -16.36 -4.44 -18.14
C ASP A 63 -17.70 -4.97 -18.68
N ASP A 64 -18.68 -5.19 -17.79
CA ASP A 64 -20.04 -5.57 -18.18
C ASP A 64 -20.72 -4.47 -19.01
N SER A 65 -20.41 -3.19 -18.74
CA SER A 65 -21.02 -2.06 -19.45
C SER A 65 -20.53 -1.91 -20.89
N LEU A 66 -19.23 -2.04 -21.15
CA LEU A 66 -18.64 -1.76 -22.45
C LEU A 66 -18.98 -2.87 -23.46
N ALA A 67 -18.66 -4.10 -23.10
CA ALA A 67 -18.96 -5.26 -23.94
C ALA A 67 -20.48 -5.46 -24.07
N GLY A 68 -21.25 -5.23 -23.01
CA GLY A 68 -22.72 -5.25 -23.06
C GLY A 68 -23.33 -4.12 -23.91
N THR A 69 -22.70 -2.94 -24.01
CA THR A 69 -23.17 -1.86 -24.90
C THR A 69 -22.88 -2.16 -26.35
N VAL A 70 -21.65 -2.60 -26.67
CA VAL A 70 -21.29 -3.02 -28.04
C VAL A 70 -22.16 -4.19 -28.48
N ALA A 71 -22.34 -5.20 -27.62
CA ALA A 71 -23.17 -6.34 -27.92
C ALA A 71 -24.64 -5.96 -28.11
N ARG A 72 -25.20 -5.02 -27.32
CA ARG A 72 -26.57 -4.51 -27.53
C ARG A 72 -26.75 -3.76 -28.83
N ILE A 73 -25.80 -2.91 -29.21
CA ILE A 73 -25.83 -2.17 -30.47
C ILE A 73 -25.76 -3.13 -31.66
N LEU A 74 -24.87 -4.12 -31.60
CA LEU A 74 -24.77 -5.16 -32.63
C LEU A 74 -26.02 -6.03 -32.67
N ALA A 75 -26.55 -6.46 -31.52
CA ALA A 75 -27.75 -7.29 -31.44
C ALA A 75 -28.97 -6.66 -32.14
N THR A 76 -29.13 -5.34 -32.04
CA THR A 76 -30.28 -4.64 -32.65
C THR A 76 -30.06 -4.29 -34.11
N THR A 77 -28.82 -4.17 -34.58
CA THR A 77 -28.48 -3.69 -35.94
C THR A 77 -28.00 -4.78 -36.89
N LEU A 78 -27.56 -5.93 -36.37
CA LEU A 78 -26.99 -7.03 -37.15
C LEU A 78 -28.08 -7.82 -37.86
N ASP A 79 -28.07 -7.84 -39.18
CA ASP A 79 -28.93 -8.73 -39.97
C ASP A 79 -28.12 -9.95 -40.40
N VAL A 80 -28.39 -11.11 -39.79
CA VAL A 80 -27.70 -12.36 -40.09
C VAL A 80 -28.07 -12.96 -41.45
N SER A 81 -29.08 -12.39 -42.12
CA SER A 81 -29.56 -12.87 -43.42
C SER A 81 -28.66 -12.43 -44.59
N ASP A 82 -27.93 -11.32 -44.44
CA ASP A 82 -27.01 -10.79 -45.45
C ASP A 82 -25.55 -10.98 -45.02
N LEU A 83 -24.91 -12.01 -45.56
CA LEU A 83 -23.52 -12.37 -45.28
C LEU A 83 -22.53 -11.21 -45.50
N SER A 84 -22.78 -10.38 -46.51
CA SER A 84 -21.89 -9.27 -46.86
C SER A 84 -21.98 -8.15 -45.84
N GLN A 85 -23.21 -7.85 -45.38
CA GLN A 85 -23.47 -6.86 -44.36
C GLN A 85 -22.95 -7.31 -42.99
N VAL A 86 -23.14 -8.58 -42.62
CA VAL A 86 -22.57 -9.17 -41.39
C VAL A 86 -21.06 -8.99 -41.38
N ALA A 87 -20.36 -9.37 -42.45
CA ALA A 87 -18.91 -9.27 -42.51
C ALA A 87 -18.42 -7.82 -42.33
N ALA A 88 -19.08 -6.85 -42.97
CA ALA A 88 -18.73 -5.43 -42.84
C ALA A 88 -19.01 -4.88 -41.43
N GLN A 89 -20.15 -5.23 -40.83
CA GLN A 89 -20.52 -4.79 -39.48
C GLN A 89 -19.60 -5.40 -38.41
N LEU A 90 -19.27 -6.70 -38.53
CA LEU A 90 -18.31 -7.34 -37.64
C LEU A 90 -16.91 -6.72 -37.77
N GLN A 91 -16.49 -6.39 -38.99
CA GLN A 91 -15.23 -5.69 -39.21
C GLN A 91 -15.21 -4.30 -38.56
N ALA A 92 -16.31 -3.54 -38.68
CA ALA A 92 -16.45 -2.26 -38.02
C ALA A 92 -16.40 -2.40 -36.49
N ALA A 93 -17.04 -3.43 -35.93
CA ALA A 93 -17.05 -3.70 -34.50
C ALA A 93 -15.65 -4.01 -33.94
N VAL A 94 -14.86 -4.87 -34.60
CA VAL A 94 -13.50 -5.21 -34.16
C VAL A 94 -12.50 -4.07 -34.35
N THR A 95 -12.86 -3.05 -35.14
CA THR A 95 -12.04 -1.83 -35.30
C THR A 95 -12.10 -0.95 -34.05
N ALA A 96 -13.12 -1.10 -33.20
CA ALA A 96 -13.20 -0.41 -31.92
C ALA A 96 -11.96 -0.71 -31.04
N GLU A 97 -11.55 0.27 -30.23
CA GLU A 97 -10.26 0.23 -29.52
C GLU A 97 -10.14 -1.01 -28.62
N ASN A 98 -11.21 -1.34 -27.90
CA ASN A 98 -11.21 -2.37 -26.86
C ASN A 98 -11.79 -3.72 -27.31
N VAL A 99 -12.35 -3.83 -28.52
CA VAL A 99 -12.91 -5.10 -29.02
C VAL A 99 -11.79 -5.94 -29.63
N ALA A 100 -11.56 -7.12 -29.06
CA ALA A 100 -10.57 -8.06 -29.54
C ALA A 100 -11.17 -8.98 -30.62
N PHE A 101 -12.39 -9.46 -30.40
CA PHE A 101 -13.10 -10.30 -31.35
C PHE A 101 -14.61 -10.24 -31.16
N VAL A 102 -15.33 -10.65 -32.19
CA VAL A 102 -16.77 -10.83 -32.21
C VAL A 102 -17.08 -12.19 -32.83
N ASP A 103 -17.97 -12.93 -32.18
CA ASP A 103 -18.47 -14.23 -32.59
C ASP A 103 -19.99 -14.18 -32.72
N VAL A 104 -20.54 -14.61 -33.85
CA VAL A 104 -21.98 -14.67 -34.10
C VAL A 104 -22.35 -16.10 -34.47
N ARG A 105 -23.31 -16.65 -33.73
CA ARG A 105 -23.87 -17.98 -33.92
C ARG A 105 -25.37 -17.87 -34.16
N PRO A 106 -25.82 -17.79 -35.42
CA PRO A 106 -27.21 -18.00 -35.79
C PRO A 106 -27.81 -19.24 -35.13
N ALA A 107 -29.04 -19.12 -34.65
CA ALA A 107 -29.74 -20.22 -34.02
C ALA A 107 -30.14 -21.26 -35.07
N GLY A 108 -29.83 -22.53 -34.80
CA GLY A 108 -30.22 -23.65 -35.66
C GLY A 108 -29.36 -23.83 -36.91
N ASP A 109 -28.33 -23.00 -37.14
CA ASP A 109 -27.40 -23.12 -38.26
C ASP A 109 -25.99 -23.51 -37.78
N SER A 110 -25.25 -24.19 -38.65
CA SER A 110 -23.82 -24.45 -38.53
C SER A 110 -22.96 -23.26 -38.95
N LEU A 111 -23.53 -22.32 -39.71
CA LEU A 111 -22.85 -21.10 -40.12
C LEU A 111 -22.51 -20.26 -38.90
N ARG A 112 -21.24 -19.90 -38.75
CA ARG A 112 -20.74 -19.11 -37.64
C ARG A 112 -19.78 -18.06 -38.15
N PHE A 113 -20.02 -16.81 -37.75
CA PHE A 113 -19.21 -15.67 -38.15
C PHE A 113 -18.30 -15.29 -37.00
N PHE A 114 -17.00 -15.47 -37.20
CA PHE A 114 -15.99 -15.07 -36.24
C PHE A 114 -15.07 -14.05 -36.89
N ARG A 115 -14.84 -12.93 -36.21
CA ARG A 115 -13.86 -11.93 -36.61
C ARG A 115 -13.09 -11.46 -35.41
N SER A 116 -11.78 -11.36 -35.55
CA SER A 116 -10.93 -10.70 -34.58
C SER A 116 -10.25 -9.48 -35.16
N LYS A 117 -9.67 -8.66 -34.29
CA LYS A 117 -8.88 -7.49 -34.65
C LYS A 117 -7.63 -7.85 -35.45
N SER A 118 -7.15 -9.08 -35.31
CA SER A 118 -6.00 -9.64 -36.01
C SER A 118 -6.49 -10.82 -36.86
N PRO A 119 -6.86 -10.62 -38.14
CA PRO A 119 -7.39 -11.68 -38.99
C PRO A 119 -6.50 -12.94 -39.03
N GLU A 120 -5.18 -12.75 -38.92
CA GLU A 120 -4.19 -13.83 -38.81
C GLU A 120 -4.33 -14.71 -37.55
N THR A 121 -5.05 -14.24 -36.52
CA THR A 121 -5.37 -14.97 -35.29
C THR A 121 -6.75 -15.62 -35.30
N ASP A 122 -7.62 -15.30 -36.26
CA ASP A 122 -9.04 -15.68 -36.21
C ASP A 122 -9.24 -17.16 -35.90
N TRP A 123 -8.51 -18.03 -36.60
CA TRP A 123 -8.63 -19.49 -36.46
C TRP A 123 -8.16 -19.99 -35.08
N ALA A 124 -7.02 -19.50 -34.59
CA ALA A 124 -6.43 -19.93 -33.32
C ALA A 124 -7.25 -19.40 -32.13
N LEU A 125 -7.66 -18.13 -32.23
CA LEU A 125 -8.48 -17.48 -31.22
C LEU A 125 -9.86 -18.13 -31.13
N ARG A 126 -10.48 -18.43 -32.28
CA ARG A 126 -11.75 -19.17 -32.33
C ARG A 126 -11.63 -20.55 -31.70
N ALA A 127 -10.63 -21.34 -32.07
CA ALA A 127 -10.44 -22.68 -31.52
C ALA A 127 -10.20 -22.65 -30.00
N ALA A 128 -9.39 -21.70 -29.51
CA ALA A 128 -9.16 -21.52 -28.09
C ALA A 128 -10.43 -21.07 -27.35
N TYR A 129 -11.20 -20.15 -27.93
CA TYR A 129 -12.48 -19.69 -27.37
C TYR A 129 -13.49 -20.84 -27.28
N ASP A 130 -13.58 -21.68 -28.32
CA ASP A 130 -14.47 -22.84 -28.34
C ASP A 130 -14.09 -23.88 -27.28
N ALA A 131 -12.79 -24.13 -27.12
CA ALA A 131 -12.29 -25.03 -26.09
C ALA A 131 -12.59 -24.49 -24.68
N ALA A 132 -12.43 -23.18 -24.47
CA ALA A 132 -12.73 -22.54 -23.19
C ALA A 132 -14.23 -22.59 -22.87
N GLU A 133 -15.09 -22.30 -23.84
CA GLU A 133 -16.54 -22.38 -23.66
C GLU A 133 -17.03 -23.81 -23.43
N ALA A 134 -16.43 -24.81 -24.09
CA ALA A 134 -16.75 -26.21 -23.85
C ALA A 134 -16.32 -26.65 -22.43
N ALA A 135 -15.24 -26.09 -21.90
CA ALA A 135 -14.74 -26.40 -20.56
C ALA A 135 -15.59 -25.76 -19.45
N ASP A 136 -15.99 -24.49 -19.64
CA ASP A 136 -16.88 -23.78 -18.72
C ASP A 136 -17.87 -22.88 -19.48
N PRO A 137 -19.09 -23.38 -19.78
CA PRO A 137 -20.11 -22.61 -20.47
C PRO A 137 -20.61 -21.40 -19.68
N GLY A 138 -20.32 -21.28 -18.39
CA GLY A 138 -20.74 -20.17 -17.54
C GLY A 138 -19.69 -19.06 -17.41
N ASP A 139 -18.42 -19.35 -17.68
CA ASP A 139 -17.35 -18.37 -17.50
C ASP A 139 -17.44 -17.24 -18.54
N HIS A 140 -17.22 -16.03 -18.06
CA HIS A 140 -17.14 -14.82 -18.89
C HIS A 140 -15.69 -14.40 -19.11
N ARG A 141 -14.73 -15.11 -18.50
CA ARG A 141 -13.31 -14.86 -18.67
C ARG A 141 -12.71 -15.89 -19.62
N PHE A 142 -11.99 -15.40 -20.61
CA PHE A 142 -11.29 -16.22 -21.58
C PHE A 142 -9.83 -15.82 -21.62
N VAL A 143 -8.94 -16.73 -21.24
CA VAL A 143 -7.51 -16.52 -21.34
C VAL A 143 -7.03 -17.09 -22.66
N PHE A 144 -6.55 -16.23 -23.55
CA PHE A 144 -5.92 -16.65 -24.79
C PHE A 144 -4.40 -16.62 -24.64
N ASP A 145 -3.84 -17.81 -24.59
CA ASP A 145 -2.41 -18.01 -24.72
C ASP A 145 -2.04 -18.04 -26.22
N ASP A 146 -1.40 -16.97 -26.71
CA ASP A 146 -1.03 -16.86 -28.13
C ASP A 146 0.14 -17.80 -28.48
N ARG A 147 -0.19 -19.06 -28.75
CA ARG A 147 0.77 -20.11 -29.11
C ARG A 147 1.19 -20.10 -30.58
N ARG A 148 0.84 -19.06 -31.37
CA ARG A 148 1.19 -19.04 -32.80
C ARG A 148 2.70 -19.12 -33.02
N ALA A 149 3.50 -18.44 -32.20
CA ALA A 149 4.96 -18.51 -32.30
C ALA A 149 5.48 -19.95 -32.13
N GLU A 150 4.85 -20.76 -31.26
CA GLU A 150 5.17 -22.17 -31.07
C GLU A 150 4.72 -23.01 -32.26
N LEU A 151 3.52 -22.76 -32.79
CA LEU A 151 3.00 -23.45 -33.96
C LEU A 151 3.84 -23.18 -35.21
N TYR A 152 4.32 -21.95 -35.41
CA TYR A 152 5.27 -21.62 -36.50
C TYR A 152 6.62 -22.31 -36.30
N ARG A 153 7.14 -22.38 -35.06
CA ARG A 153 8.36 -23.12 -34.74
C ARG A 153 8.19 -24.63 -35.00
N GLN A 154 7.07 -25.21 -34.64
CA GLN A 154 6.75 -26.61 -34.88
C GLN A 154 6.59 -26.90 -36.38
N ALA A 155 5.89 -26.04 -37.11
CA ALA A 155 5.79 -26.13 -38.58
C ALA A 155 7.16 -26.02 -39.25
N ALA A 156 8.03 -25.13 -38.79
CA ALA A 156 9.39 -24.97 -39.31
C ALA A 156 10.22 -26.27 -39.17
N GLN A 157 10.02 -27.03 -38.09
CA GLN A 157 10.69 -28.32 -37.88
C GLN A 157 10.20 -29.42 -38.83
N GLN A 158 8.96 -29.32 -39.33
CA GLN A 158 8.37 -30.30 -40.24
C GLN A 158 8.69 -30.02 -41.71
N VAL A 159 9.01 -28.78 -42.07
CA VAL A 159 9.32 -28.40 -43.45
C VAL A 159 10.76 -28.77 -43.81
N GLN A 160 10.94 -29.49 -44.92
CA GLN A 160 12.26 -29.92 -45.41
C GLN A 160 13.06 -28.78 -46.05
N ASP A 161 12.38 -27.86 -46.74
CA ASP A 161 12.99 -26.70 -47.42
C ASP A 161 13.62 -25.71 -46.40
N PRO A 162 14.94 -25.44 -46.48
CA PRO A 162 15.63 -24.55 -45.55
C PRO A 162 15.16 -23.10 -45.65
N ALA A 163 14.78 -22.59 -46.83
CA ALA A 163 14.35 -21.20 -46.99
C ALA A 163 12.99 -20.96 -46.34
N VAL A 164 12.06 -21.92 -46.47
CA VAL A 164 10.75 -21.87 -45.82
C VAL A 164 10.89 -21.98 -44.31
N ARG A 165 11.76 -22.88 -43.82
CA ARG A 165 12.06 -23.03 -42.39
C ARG A 165 12.59 -21.73 -41.78
N GLU A 166 13.54 -21.07 -42.45
CA GLU A 166 14.09 -19.80 -41.99
C GLU A 166 13.03 -18.69 -41.94
N ARG A 167 12.15 -18.63 -42.96
CA ARG A 167 11.04 -17.68 -43.00
C ARG A 167 10.05 -17.90 -41.85
N LEU A 168 9.67 -19.15 -41.58
CA LEU A 168 8.78 -19.50 -40.46
C LEU A 168 9.41 -19.14 -39.11
N ASN A 169 10.71 -19.41 -38.93
CA ASN A 169 11.44 -19.03 -37.73
C ASN A 169 11.53 -17.51 -37.55
N ARG A 170 11.74 -16.75 -38.64
CA ARG A 170 11.70 -15.28 -38.60
C ARG A 170 10.32 -14.76 -38.20
N VAL A 171 9.26 -15.32 -38.76
CA VAL A 171 7.88 -14.98 -38.37
C VAL A 171 7.63 -15.30 -36.89
N ALA A 172 8.04 -16.48 -36.43
CA ALA A 172 7.90 -16.87 -35.03
C ALA A 172 8.70 -15.96 -34.07
N ALA A 173 9.89 -15.51 -34.46
CA ALA A 173 10.73 -14.62 -33.67
C ALA A 173 10.20 -13.17 -33.63
N ALA A 174 9.52 -12.73 -34.69
CA ALA A 174 8.85 -11.44 -34.73
C ALA A 174 7.54 -11.42 -33.92
N MET A 175 6.98 -12.59 -33.62
CA MET A 175 5.79 -12.70 -32.78
C MET A 175 6.18 -12.60 -31.31
N THR A 176 5.61 -11.63 -30.60
CA THR A 176 5.74 -11.54 -29.15
C THR A 176 4.77 -12.56 -28.53
N PRO A 177 5.25 -13.66 -27.92
CA PRO A 177 4.38 -14.49 -27.13
C PRO A 177 3.80 -13.64 -26.00
N GLY A 178 2.50 -13.78 -25.78
CA GLY A 178 1.82 -12.99 -24.78
C GLY A 178 0.51 -13.65 -24.43
N GLU A 179 0.34 -13.93 -23.15
CA GLU A 179 -0.95 -14.25 -22.58
C GLU A 179 -1.83 -13.00 -22.68
N ARG A 180 -2.98 -13.15 -23.33
CA ARG A 180 -3.99 -12.09 -23.44
C ARG A 180 -5.24 -12.56 -22.73
N VAL A 181 -5.60 -11.87 -21.67
CA VAL A 181 -6.86 -12.10 -20.99
C VAL A 181 -7.93 -11.29 -21.72
N TYR A 182 -8.91 -12.00 -22.26
CA TYR A 182 -10.11 -11.42 -22.84
C TYR A 182 -11.28 -11.64 -21.89
N GLN A 183 -12.17 -10.66 -21.83
CA GLN A 183 -13.46 -10.83 -21.18
C GLN A 183 -14.52 -10.94 -22.27
N VAL A 184 -15.34 -11.98 -22.18
CA VAL A 184 -16.34 -12.31 -23.19
C VAL A 184 -17.71 -12.08 -22.61
N VAL A 185 -18.45 -11.15 -23.20
CA VAL A 185 -19.86 -10.98 -22.93
C VAL A 185 -20.64 -11.70 -24.01
N ARG A 186 -21.45 -12.67 -23.58
CA ARG A 186 -22.35 -13.44 -24.45
C ARG A 186 -23.75 -12.90 -24.32
N VAL A 187 -24.37 -12.64 -25.47
CA VAL A 187 -25.68 -12.02 -25.56
C VAL A 187 -26.55 -12.85 -26.49
N GLY A 188 -27.69 -13.31 -25.99
CA GLY A 188 -28.69 -13.98 -26.80
C GLY A 188 -29.67 -12.98 -27.38
N VAL A 189 -29.94 -13.05 -28.68
CA VAL A 189 -30.92 -12.20 -29.35
C VAL A 189 -32.15 -13.04 -29.68
N TYR A 190 -33.30 -12.62 -29.18
CA TYR A 190 -34.58 -13.32 -29.32
C TYR A 190 -35.54 -12.46 -30.14
N GLU A 191 -36.48 -13.10 -30.82
CA GLU A 191 -37.58 -12.39 -31.49
C GLU A 191 -38.88 -12.59 -30.73
N ASN A 192 -39.57 -11.53 -30.35
CA ASN A 192 -40.91 -11.67 -29.79
C ASN A 192 -41.96 -11.89 -30.89
N ARG A 193 -43.21 -12.21 -30.50
CA ARG A 193 -44.31 -12.40 -31.47
C ARG A 193 -44.65 -11.16 -32.30
N GLN A 194 -44.16 -9.98 -31.92
CA GLN A 194 -44.37 -8.71 -32.62
C GLN A 194 -43.20 -8.39 -33.59
N GLY A 195 -42.25 -9.30 -33.77
CA GLY A 195 -41.06 -9.09 -34.61
C GLY A 195 -40.02 -8.15 -34.00
N GLN A 196 -40.12 -7.86 -32.70
CA GLN A 196 -39.13 -7.02 -32.00
C GLN A 196 -38.00 -7.89 -31.45
N ARG A 197 -36.77 -7.40 -31.63
CA ARG A 197 -35.56 -8.04 -31.10
C ARG A 197 -35.41 -7.73 -29.62
N LEU A 198 -35.39 -8.77 -28.81
CA LEU A 198 -35.13 -8.72 -27.37
C LEU A 198 -33.74 -9.26 -27.10
N VAL A 199 -33.01 -8.55 -26.24
CA VAL A 199 -31.63 -8.89 -25.89
C VAL A 199 -31.60 -9.52 -24.50
N ARG A 200 -30.94 -10.68 -24.38
CA ARG A 200 -30.72 -11.37 -23.11
C ARG A 200 -29.25 -11.25 -22.72
N LEU A 201 -28.97 -10.65 -21.57
CA LEU A 201 -27.64 -10.62 -20.98
C LEU A 201 -27.41 -11.86 -20.09
N PRO A 202 -26.16 -12.19 -19.76
CA PRO A 202 -25.86 -13.23 -18.79
C PRO A 202 -26.53 -12.95 -17.45
N GLY A 203 -27.19 -13.95 -16.87
CA GLY A 203 -27.95 -13.81 -15.62
C GLY A 203 -29.43 -13.39 -15.77
N ASP A 204 -29.83 -12.87 -16.93
CA ASP A 204 -31.23 -12.54 -17.19
C ASP A 204 -32.06 -13.79 -17.53
N ALA A 205 -33.34 -13.77 -17.14
CA ALA A 205 -34.33 -14.75 -17.57
C ALA A 205 -34.49 -14.71 -19.10
N ALA A 206 -34.66 -15.88 -19.71
CA ALA A 206 -34.85 -15.97 -21.16
C ALA A 206 -36.14 -15.24 -21.58
N PRO A 207 -36.08 -14.29 -22.55
CA PRO A 207 -37.26 -13.65 -23.09
C PRO A 207 -38.19 -14.66 -23.78
N ALA A 208 -39.48 -14.34 -23.85
CA ALA A 208 -40.44 -15.15 -24.59
C ALA A 208 -40.25 -14.96 -26.11
N GLY A 209 -39.66 -15.95 -26.77
CA GLY A 209 -39.42 -15.92 -28.22
C GLY A 209 -38.42 -16.99 -28.68
N PRO A 210 -38.35 -17.32 -29.99
CA PRO A 210 -37.22 -18.08 -30.53
C PRO A 210 -35.93 -17.26 -30.42
N LEU A 211 -34.83 -17.96 -30.14
CA LEU A 211 -33.48 -17.42 -30.28
C LEU A 211 -33.20 -17.23 -31.78
N ILE A 212 -32.73 -16.05 -32.17
CA ILE A 212 -32.32 -15.73 -33.54
C ILE A 212 -30.84 -16.02 -33.72
N PHE A 213 -30.00 -15.51 -32.81
CA PHE A 213 -28.57 -15.75 -32.78
C PHE A 213 -27.97 -15.44 -31.41
N GLU A 214 -26.80 -16.01 -31.15
CA GLU A 214 -25.95 -15.67 -30.01
C GLU A 214 -24.76 -14.83 -30.49
N LEU A 215 -24.42 -13.81 -29.71
CA LEU A 215 -23.32 -12.89 -29.96
C LEU A 215 -22.33 -12.95 -28.80
N GLY A 216 -21.11 -13.37 -29.06
CA GLY A 216 -19.98 -13.28 -28.13
C GLY A 216 -19.09 -12.09 -28.50
N VAL A 217 -18.91 -11.12 -27.60
CA VAL A 217 -17.98 -10.02 -27.80
C VAL A 217 -16.84 -10.15 -26.81
N GLY A 218 -15.63 -10.37 -27.31
CA GLY A 218 -14.40 -10.39 -26.52
C GLY A 218 -13.75 -9.02 -26.48
N VAL A 219 -13.50 -8.49 -25.28
CA VAL A 219 -12.78 -7.23 -25.07
C VAL A 219 -11.41 -7.43 -24.44
N ASN A 220 -10.44 -6.61 -24.82
CA ASN A 220 -9.09 -6.61 -24.26
C ASN A 220 -8.96 -5.53 -23.18
N ASN A 221 -8.91 -5.96 -21.93
CA ASN A 221 -8.82 -5.06 -20.78
C ASN A 221 -7.39 -4.82 -20.29
N ALA A 222 -6.38 -5.33 -21.01
CA ALA A 222 -4.98 -5.21 -20.59
C ALA A 222 -4.50 -3.74 -20.47
N VAL A 223 -5.14 -2.80 -21.18
CA VAL A 223 -4.84 -1.36 -21.06
C VAL A 223 -5.42 -0.81 -19.76
N ILE A 224 -6.69 -1.13 -19.47
CA ILE A 224 -7.39 -0.69 -18.25
C ILE A 224 -6.68 -1.28 -17.03
N GLU A 225 -6.34 -2.57 -17.04
CA GLU A 225 -5.60 -3.21 -15.96
C GLU A 225 -4.24 -2.57 -15.68
N ARG A 226 -3.51 -2.17 -16.73
CA ARG A 226 -2.21 -1.47 -16.61
C ARG A 226 -2.38 -0.07 -16.01
N LEU A 227 -3.39 0.68 -16.44
CA LEU A 227 -3.68 2.02 -15.90
C LEU A 227 -4.08 1.93 -14.42
N LEU A 228 -4.98 1.00 -14.08
CA LEU A 228 -5.42 0.79 -12.70
C LEU A 228 -4.27 0.31 -11.79
N GLY A 229 -3.43 -0.60 -12.30
CA GLY A 229 -2.24 -1.06 -11.57
C GLY A 229 -1.28 0.10 -11.26
N ARG A 230 -1.03 0.97 -12.25
CA ARG A 230 -0.18 2.15 -12.06
C ARG A 230 -0.77 3.14 -11.06
N GLN A 231 -2.08 3.41 -11.15
CA GLN A 231 -2.77 4.29 -10.20
C GLN A 231 -2.72 3.73 -8.77
N GLN A 232 -2.89 2.42 -8.59
CA GLN A 232 -2.79 1.78 -7.28
C GLN A 232 -1.40 1.94 -6.67
N TRP A 233 -0.34 1.73 -7.46
CA TRP A 233 1.03 1.95 -6.99
C TRP A 233 1.31 3.39 -6.60
N LEU A 234 0.71 4.37 -7.29
CA LEU A 234 0.81 5.78 -6.91
C LEU A 234 0.13 6.06 -5.57
N VAL A 235 -1.06 5.50 -5.34
CA VAL A 235 -1.77 5.65 -4.05
C VAL A 235 -0.99 5.00 -2.92
N VAL A 236 -0.53 3.75 -3.10
CA VAL A 236 0.29 3.04 -2.11
C VAL A 236 1.58 3.82 -1.83
N GLY A 237 2.25 4.31 -2.87
CA GLY A 237 3.45 5.13 -2.74
C GLY A 237 3.20 6.43 -1.97
N ALA A 238 2.10 7.13 -2.25
CA ALA A 238 1.70 8.34 -1.53
C ALA A 238 1.40 8.05 -0.04
N CYS A 239 0.69 6.95 0.26
CA CYS A 239 0.44 6.53 1.63
C CYS A 239 1.73 6.19 2.38
N LEU A 240 2.65 5.46 1.74
CA LEU A 240 3.95 5.13 2.32
C LEU A 240 4.77 6.39 2.60
N LEU A 241 4.80 7.33 1.65
CA LEU A 241 5.48 8.61 1.83
C LEU A 241 4.90 9.40 2.99
N ALA A 242 3.57 9.48 3.10
CA ALA A 242 2.90 10.15 4.21
C ALA A 242 3.24 9.50 5.57
N ALA A 243 3.28 8.16 5.63
CA ALA A 243 3.67 7.43 6.83
C ALA A 243 5.13 7.70 7.22
N LEU A 244 6.05 7.73 6.26
CA LEU A 244 7.46 8.06 6.48
C LEU A 244 7.63 9.49 6.98
N LEU A 245 6.89 10.45 6.41
CA LEU A 245 6.90 11.84 6.86
C LEU A 245 6.36 11.97 8.29
N ALA A 246 5.25 11.31 8.61
CA ALA A 246 4.69 11.30 9.96
C ALA A 246 5.67 10.69 10.98
N ALA A 247 6.28 9.55 10.65
CA ALA A 247 7.30 8.92 11.48
C ALA A 247 8.53 9.82 11.67
N GLY A 248 9.00 10.46 10.60
CA GLY A 248 10.10 11.42 10.65
C GLY A 248 9.81 12.63 11.53
N LEU A 249 8.60 13.20 11.42
CA LEU A 249 8.15 14.31 12.25
C LEU A 249 8.00 13.88 13.72
N ALA A 250 7.43 12.71 13.99
CA ALA A 250 7.30 12.18 15.35
C ALA A 250 8.66 11.94 16.01
N TRP A 251 9.63 11.38 15.26
CA TRP A 251 10.99 11.19 15.75
C TRP A 251 11.67 12.53 16.05
N ARG A 252 11.50 13.51 15.17
CA ARG A 252 12.03 14.87 15.36
C ARG A 252 11.40 15.56 16.57
N ALA A 253 10.08 15.49 16.73
CA ALA A 253 9.36 16.06 17.87
C ALA A 253 9.80 15.42 19.19
N THR A 254 9.96 14.09 19.22
CA THR A 254 10.41 13.39 20.43
C THR A 254 11.84 13.78 20.80
N GLY A 255 12.73 13.90 19.81
CA GLY A 255 14.11 14.32 20.03
C GLY A 255 14.23 15.76 20.53
N ARG A 256 13.37 16.67 20.06
CA ARG A 256 13.50 18.12 20.31
C ARG A 256 12.63 18.66 21.44
N ILE A 257 11.48 18.08 21.71
CA ILE A 257 10.51 18.60 22.68
C ILE A 257 10.45 17.69 23.90
N VAL A 258 10.18 16.40 23.69
CA VAL A 258 9.96 15.45 24.79
C VAL A 258 11.22 15.23 25.63
N ARG A 259 12.38 15.04 24.99
CA ARG A 259 13.65 14.81 25.72
C ARG A 259 14.01 15.97 26.65
N PRO A 260 14.04 17.25 26.20
CA PRO A 260 14.31 18.37 27.10
C PRO A 260 13.30 18.52 28.23
N ILE A 261 12.00 18.34 27.96
CA ILE A 261 10.97 18.41 29.01
C ILE A 261 11.25 17.38 30.10
N VAL A 262 11.53 16.12 29.74
CA VAL A 262 11.87 15.07 30.71
C VAL A 262 13.15 15.40 31.49
N GLN A 263 14.15 16.03 30.85
CA GLN A 263 15.36 16.49 31.54
C GLN A 263 15.05 17.61 32.54
N LEU A 264 14.21 18.58 32.17
CA LEU A 264 13.78 19.66 33.06
C LEU A 264 12.97 19.14 34.25
N THR A 265 12.03 18.22 34.02
CA THR A 265 11.26 17.59 35.10
C THR A 265 12.18 16.87 36.09
N ARG A 266 13.15 16.09 35.60
CA ARG A 266 14.13 15.41 36.46
C ARG A 266 15.04 16.38 37.21
N ALA A 267 15.38 17.52 36.61
CA ALA A 267 16.13 18.56 37.30
C ALA A 267 15.31 19.20 38.42
N ALA A 268 14.02 19.46 38.17
CA ALA A 268 13.09 19.98 39.17
C ALA A 268 12.87 18.99 40.33
N ASP A 269 12.73 17.69 40.06
CA ASP A 269 12.62 16.66 41.09
C ASP A 269 13.86 16.63 42.00
N ARG A 270 15.07 16.69 41.41
CA ARG A 270 16.33 16.76 42.18
C ARG A 270 16.44 18.03 43.02
N LEU A 271 16.02 19.16 42.46
CA LEU A 271 15.94 20.41 43.18
C LEU A 271 15.04 20.29 44.41
N SER A 272 13.87 19.64 44.26
CA SER A 272 12.92 19.42 45.35
C SER A 272 13.47 18.50 46.44
N LEU A 273 14.40 17.60 46.10
CA LEU A 273 15.10 16.75 47.05
C LEU A 273 16.30 17.44 47.74
N GLY A 274 16.57 18.71 47.40
CA GLY A 274 17.67 19.50 47.99
C GLY A 274 19.04 19.27 47.32
N GLU A 275 19.08 18.56 46.19
CA GLU A 275 20.31 18.33 45.42
C GLU A 275 20.62 19.55 44.53
N LEU A 276 21.18 20.61 45.13
CA LEU A 276 21.40 21.88 44.43
C LEU A 276 22.73 21.97 43.65
N GLY A 277 23.60 20.98 43.76
CA GLY A 277 24.99 21.07 43.28
C GLY A 277 25.15 21.07 41.76
N GLU A 278 24.25 20.43 41.02
CA GLU A 278 24.40 20.25 39.57
C GLU A 278 23.65 21.34 38.76
N PRO A 279 24.31 22.02 37.81
CA PRO A 279 23.64 22.96 36.93
C PRO A 279 22.63 22.26 36.02
N VAL A 280 21.52 22.95 35.73
CA VAL A 280 20.50 22.48 34.78
C VAL A 280 21.02 22.71 33.35
N SER A 281 22.02 21.93 32.95
CA SER A 281 22.59 22.00 31.60
C SER A 281 21.72 21.20 30.64
N LEU A 282 20.82 21.87 29.94
CA LEU A 282 20.18 21.27 28.77
C LEU A 282 21.23 21.13 27.67
N ALA A 283 21.58 19.88 27.32
CA ALA A 283 22.34 19.57 26.11
C ALA A 283 21.45 19.78 24.88
N LEU A 284 21.07 21.03 24.61
CA LEU A 284 20.33 21.42 23.42
C LEU A 284 21.30 21.41 22.25
N ALA A 285 21.27 20.35 21.46
CA ALA A 285 21.97 20.27 20.20
C ALA A 285 21.44 21.36 19.23
N GLY A 286 22.07 22.54 19.27
CA GLY A 286 22.29 23.41 18.11
C GLY A 286 21.17 24.35 17.63
N ARG A 287 19.97 24.41 18.23
CA ARG A 287 19.00 25.50 17.99
C ARG A 287 17.94 25.50 19.11
N SER A 288 18.01 26.50 19.98
CA SER A 288 17.12 26.71 21.13
C SER A 288 15.68 26.96 20.68
N ILE A 289 14.76 26.15 21.20
CA ILE A 289 13.34 26.51 21.27
C ILE A 289 13.26 27.57 22.38
N THR A 290 12.89 28.79 22.02
CA THR A 290 13.03 30.00 22.86
C THR A 290 12.36 29.84 24.22
N GLU A 291 11.17 29.24 24.24
CA GLU A 291 10.38 29.05 25.44
C GLU A 291 10.99 28.01 26.41
N LEU A 292 11.58 26.93 25.86
CA LEU A 292 12.22 25.89 26.66
C LEU A 292 13.55 26.37 27.26
N SER A 293 14.30 27.21 26.54
CA SER A 293 15.50 27.86 27.09
C SER A 293 15.16 28.87 28.18
N GLU A 294 14.09 29.64 28.02
CA GLU A 294 13.62 30.56 29.05
C GLU A 294 13.18 29.81 30.31
N LEU A 295 12.47 28.70 30.16
CA LEU A 295 12.08 27.84 31.29
C LEU A 295 13.30 27.26 32.01
N ALA A 296 14.30 26.77 31.26
CA ALA A 296 15.54 26.26 31.85
C ALA A 296 16.28 27.35 32.63
N GLN A 297 16.35 28.56 32.09
CA GLN A 297 16.97 29.71 32.76
C GLN A 297 16.21 30.13 34.02
N ALA A 298 14.88 30.14 33.99
CA ALA A 298 14.06 30.41 35.15
C ALA A 298 14.29 29.39 36.27
N LEU A 299 14.38 28.10 35.92
CA LEU A 299 14.68 27.02 36.88
C LEU A 299 16.07 27.16 37.50
N ASP A 300 17.10 27.55 36.75
CA ASP A 300 18.44 27.74 37.30
C ASP A 300 18.54 28.98 38.21
N ARG A 301 17.81 30.06 37.89
CA ARG A 301 17.65 31.21 38.79
C ARG A 301 16.96 30.81 40.10
N LEU A 302 15.91 30.00 40.03
CA LEU A 302 15.21 29.49 41.20
C LEU A 302 16.14 28.62 42.05
N ARG A 303 16.90 27.71 41.44
CA ARG A 303 17.94 26.92 42.12
C ARG A 303 18.92 27.78 42.90
N THR A 304 19.45 28.81 42.25
CA THR A 304 20.44 29.71 42.85
C THR A 304 19.86 30.48 44.04
N SER A 305 18.63 30.99 43.89
CA SER A 305 17.91 31.65 44.97
C SER A 305 17.70 30.73 46.18
N LEU A 306 17.28 29.48 45.92
CA LEU A 306 17.02 28.48 46.96
C LEU A 306 18.32 28.05 47.67
N ALA A 307 19.43 27.93 46.92
CA ALA A 307 20.76 27.67 47.48
C ALA A 307 21.23 28.77 48.45
N LEU A 308 21.04 30.04 48.06
CA LEU A 308 21.36 31.19 48.91
C LEU A 308 20.46 31.28 50.14
N ALA A 309 19.17 30.93 50.01
CA ALA A 309 18.26 30.89 51.14
C ALA A 309 18.66 29.79 52.14
N MET A 310 18.98 28.58 51.67
CA MET A 310 19.41 27.48 52.54
C MET A 310 20.78 27.71 53.19
N SER A 311 21.71 28.40 52.51
CA SER A 311 23.00 28.73 53.13
C SER A 311 22.87 29.74 54.28
N ARG A 312 21.89 30.65 54.21
CA ARG A 312 21.55 31.59 55.29
C ARG A 312 20.85 30.92 56.48
N LEU A 313 20.01 29.92 56.22
CA LEU A 313 19.31 29.16 57.26
C LEU A 313 20.23 28.19 58.00
N ARG A 314 21.39 27.83 57.42
CA ARG A 314 22.35 26.93 58.06
C ARG A 314 23.02 27.65 59.23
N PRO A 315 22.82 27.23 60.49
CA PRO A 315 23.36 27.93 61.65
C PRO A 315 24.89 27.98 61.58
N HIS A 316 25.48 29.17 61.70
CA HIS A 316 26.92 29.30 61.82
C HIS A 316 27.40 28.65 63.13
N PRO A 317 28.24 27.60 63.09
CA PRO A 317 28.70 26.89 64.30
C PRO A 317 29.63 27.71 65.22
N GLY A 318 29.76 29.02 65.00
CA GLY A 318 30.76 29.88 65.66
C GLY A 318 30.21 30.83 66.74
N ALA A 319 28.89 30.92 66.95
CA ALA A 319 28.30 31.90 67.87
C ALA A 319 28.24 31.44 69.35
N LEU A 320 29.13 30.53 69.77
CA LEU A 320 29.23 30.08 71.16
C LEU A 320 30.70 30.04 71.62
N LYS A 321 31.31 31.21 71.85
CA LYS A 321 32.31 31.46 72.90
C LYS A 321 32.84 32.90 72.85
N SER A 322 32.17 33.78 73.58
CA SER A 322 32.81 34.97 74.18
C SER A 322 32.24 35.11 75.58
N GLY A 323 32.77 34.32 76.51
CA GLY A 323 32.55 34.51 77.93
C GLY A 323 33.13 35.85 78.40
N PRO A 324 32.53 36.50 79.40
CA PRO A 324 32.95 37.82 79.86
C PRO A 324 34.33 37.76 80.52
N VAL A 325 35.25 38.62 80.06
CA VAL A 325 36.54 38.88 80.71
C VAL A 325 36.28 39.85 81.89
N PRO A 326 36.55 39.47 83.15
CA PRO A 326 36.43 40.37 84.29
C PRO A 326 37.62 41.36 84.38
N PRO A 327 37.45 42.50 85.07
CA PRO A 327 38.37 43.64 85.02
C PRO A 327 39.57 43.44 85.95
N GLY A 328 40.78 43.52 85.39
CA GLY A 328 42.04 43.51 86.14
C GLY A 328 42.64 44.91 86.22
N GLY A 329 42.53 45.54 87.38
CA GLY A 329 43.16 46.84 87.68
C GLY A 329 44.67 46.76 87.92
N ARG A 330 45.35 47.89 87.66
CA ARG A 330 46.71 48.27 88.11
C ARG A 330 46.79 49.79 87.93
N ARG A 331 46.69 50.59 89.01
CA ARG A 331 47.77 51.07 89.91
C ARG A 331 48.87 51.82 89.16
N ASP A 332 48.71 53.14 89.15
CA ASP A 332 49.79 54.11 89.00
C ASP A 332 50.68 54.13 90.26
N PRO A 333 51.96 54.54 90.15
CA PRO A 333 52.82 54.86 91.28
C PRO A 333 52.48 56.20 91.95
#